data_AF-A0A354PC14-F1
#
_entry.id   AF-A0A354PC14-F1
#
_cell.length_a   1.000
_cell.length_b   1.000
_cell.length_c   1.000
_cell.angle_alpha   90.00
_cell.angle_beta   90.00
_cell.angle_gamma   90.00
#
_symmetry.space_group_name_H-M   'P 1'
#
loop_
_entity.id
_entity.type
_entity.pdbx_description
1 polymer ?
#
loop_
_entity_poly.entity_id
_entity_poly.type
_entity_poly.pdbx_seq_one_letter_code
_entity_poly.pdbx_strand_id
1 'polypeptide(L)'
;MDVAMVPVDVSDFAAEMAPSGATLQSLSSMNSQSFNSRSVDMKKKLLREYGGNDSSEAAVAKALKWIAKHQMPNGAWTFQHNLVRRDSGGNPGDEARAKAFNAATAMALLPFLGAGQTHMSGEYKDTVRRGLLFLVKNGKPKNMEGLPTLDFSESGGTLYSHGLAAIVLCEAYAMTEDPALMIPAQGAINYTAYAQNADGGWRYTARSRVEGDTSVTGWHVMALKSAYMGHLTVPPTTVRGAIAFLDRVQSDGGSIYGYTERSTRLVPGCTAIGLLCRMYTGWDKNHPGLVKGVGHIAKTGVNKKDMYYNYYAAQVLRHHGGPEWNRFNVELRDWLVAGQETSGGSEGSWHFPDSTSHRGPLEGGRLCSTALATMILEVYYRHMPIYAASASEDDFPL
;
A
#
# COMPACT_ATOMS: atom_id res chain seq x y z
N MET A 1 10.53 28.62 27.69
CA MET A 1 9.59 29.50 26.95
C MET A 1 8.40 28.63 26.62
N ASP A 2 7.31 28.79 27.38
CA ASP A 2 6.04 28.14 27.11
C ASP A 2 5.51 28.61 25.77
N VAL A 3 5.46 27.70 24.80
CA VAL A 3 4.78 27.93 23.53
C VAL A 3 3.36 27.40 23.73
N ALA A 4 2.42 28.33 23.93
CA ALA A 4 1.00 28.02 24.01
C ALA A 4 0.55 27.26 22.77
N MET A 5 -0.04 26.08 22.97
CA MET A 5 -0.78 25.38 21.92
C MET A 5 -2.00 26.21 21.56
N VAL A 6 -1.99 26.81 20.37
CA VAL A 6 -3.21 27.31 19.74
C VAL A 6 -3.89 26.12 19.06
N PRO A 7 -5.08 25.69 19.49
CA PRO A 7 -5.84 24.68 18.77
C PRO A 7 -6.26 25.28 17.42
N VAL A 8 -5.72 24.75 16.32
CA VAL A 8 -6.16 25.10 14.97
C VAL A 8 -7.23 24.09 14.59
N ASP A 9 -8.43 24.60 14.32
CA ASP A 9 -9.61 23.84 13.97
C ASP A 9 -9.46 23.31 12.53
N VAL A 10 -9.69 22.00 12.36
CA VAL A 10 -9.59 21.29 11.06
C VAL A 10 -10.70 21.76 10.10
N SER A 11 -11.70 22.47 10.62
CA SER A 11 -12.78 23.11 9.86
C SER A 11 -12.28 24.16 8.85
N ASP A 12 -11.21 24.90 9.17
CA ASP A 12 -10.70 25.98 8.31
C ASP A 12 -10.08 25.47 7.01
N PHE A 13 -9.45 24.28 7.02
CA PHE A 13 -8.89 23.66 5.81
C PHE A 13 -9.97 23.01 4.93
N ALA A 14 -11.07 22.54 5.54
CA ALA A 14 -12.22 22.00 4.83
C ALA A 14 -13.03 23.10 4.12
N ALA A 15 -13.05 24.32 4.68
CA ALA A 15 -13.76 25.47 4.12
C ALA A 15 -13.14 25.98 2.80
N GLU A 16 -11.82 25.90 2.63
CA GLU A 16 -11.14 26.34 1.40
C GLU A 16 -11.28 25.36 0.22
N MET A 17 -11.74 24.13 0.47
CA MET A 17 -11.72 23.02 -0.50
C MET A 17 -13.09 22.35 -0.72
N ALA A 18 -14.18 22.94 -0.23
CA ALA A 18 -15.52 22.36 -0.27
C ALA A 18 -16.16 22.36 -1.69
N PRO A 19 -16.61 21.22 -2.23
CA PRO A 19 -17.48 21.16 -3.41
C PRO A 19 -18.95 21.44 -3.06
N SER A 20 -19.74 21.93 -4.04
CA SER A 20 -21.18 22.25 -3.90
C SER A 20 -22.05 21.01 -3.59
N GLY A 21 -22.89 21.12 -2.56
CA GLY A 21 -23.53 20.03 -1.80
C GLY A 21 -24.54 19.09 -2.49
N ALA A 22 -24.56 18.98 -3.82
CA ALA A 22 -25.43 18.04 -4.54
C ALA A 22 -24.87 16.59 -4.60
N THR A 23 -23.57 16.39 -4.34
CA THR A 23 -22.88 15.11 -4.50
C THR A 23 -22.96 14.17 -3.28
N LEU A 24 -23.32 14.68 -2.09
CA LEU A 24 -23.21 13.95 -0.82
C LEU A 24 -24.37 12.97 -0.56
N GLN A 25 -25.58 13.25 -1.05
CA GLN A 25 -26.78 12.47 -0.72
C GLN A 25 -26.98 11.21 -1.59
N SER A 26 -26.33 11.12 -2.75
CA SER A 26 -26.41 9.93 -3.62
C SER A 26 -25.37 8.85 -3.29
N LEU A 27 -24.39 9.16 -2.45
CA LEU A 27 -23.28 8.25 -2.08
C LEU A 27 -23.59 7.36 -0.87
N SER A 28 -24.59 7.70 -0.05
CA SER A 28 -24.88 7.02 1.21
C SER A 28 -25.60 5.67 1.09
N SER A 29 -25.95 5.22 -0.12
CA SER A 29 -26.82 4.04 -0.31
C SER A 29 -26.25 2.89 -1.14
N MET A 30 -24.94 2.82 -1.39
CA MET A 30 -24.33 1.72 -2.16
C MET A 30 -23.06 1.15 -1.51
N ASN A 31 -23.28 0.24 -0.54
CA ASN A 31 -22.48 -0.88 -0.01
C ASN A 31 -20.93 -0.81 0.10
N SER A 32 -20.49 -0.83 1.37
CA SER A 32 -19.14 -0.91 1.95
C SER A 32 -18.49 -2.32 2.01
N GLN A 33 -18.79 -3.22 1.06
CA GLN A 33 -18.45 -4.65 1.22
C GLN A 33 -16.93 -4.96 1.21
N SER A 34 -16.10 -4.20 0.50
CA SER A 34 -14.71 -4.58 0.24
C SER A 34 -13.75 -4.36 1.43
N PHE A 35 -14.13 -3.56 2.44
CA PHE A 35 -13.36 -3.37 3.69
C PHE A 35 -13.99 -4.04 4.92
N ASN A 36 -15.24 -4.52 4.84
CA ASN A 36 -15.90 -5.28 5.90
C ASN A 36 -15.15 -6.58 6.26
N SER A 37 -14.29 -7.07 5.37
CA SER A 37 -13.35 -8.17 5.59
C SER A 37 -12.40 -7.95 6.78
N ARG A 38 -12.14 -6.69 7.11
CA ARG A 38 -11.21 -6.26 8.17
C ARG A 38 -11.91 -6.09 9.53
N SER A 39 -13.23 -6.30 9.62
CA SER A 39 -13.95 -6.39 10.89
C SER A 39 -13.51 -7.61 11.71
N VAL A 40 -13.65 -7.55 13.04
CA VAL A 40 -13.14 -8.61 13.95
C VAL A 40 -13.67 -10.00 13.58
N ASP A 41 -14.97 -10.10 13.31
CA ASP A 41 -15.63 -11.39 13.05
C ASP A 41 -15.30 -11.93 11.66
N MET A 42 -15.28 -11.06 10.64
CA MET A 42 -14.95 -11.47 9.27
C MET A 42 -13.46 -11.83 9.15
N LYS A 43 -12.57 -11.08 9.83
CA LYS A 43 -11.14 -11.36 9.88
C LYS A 43 -10.86 -12.78 10.40
N LYS A 44 -11.47 -13.17 11.53
CA LYS A 44 -11.31 -14.53 12.09
C LYS A 44 -11.76 -15.62 11.11
N LYS A 45 -12.85 -15.39 10.38
CA LYS A 45 -13.36 -16.32 9.36
C LYS A 45 -12.38 -16.45 8.21
N LEU A 46 -11.97 -15.34 7.60
CA LEU A 46 -11.08 -15.30 6.44
C LEU A 46 -9.68 -15.84 6.75
N LEU A 47 -9.18 -15.59 7.96
CA LEU A 47 -7.93 -16.20 8.44
C LEU A 47 -7.97 -17.72 8.34
N ARG A 48 -9.00 -18.35 8.92
CA ARG A 48 -9.15 -19.80 8.89
C ARG A 48 -9.36 -20.35 7.48
N GLU A 49 -10.17 -19.66 6.68
CA GLU A 49 -10.52 -20.09 5.33
C GLU A 49 -9.32 -20.07 4.38
N TYR A 50 -8.45 -19.07 4.50
CA TYR A 50 -7.37 -18.85 3.54
C TYR A 50 -5.96 -19.13 4.05
N GLY A 51 -5.85 -19.73 5.23
CA GLY A 51 -4.60 -20.31 5.74
C GLY A 51 -3.76 -19.40 6.63
N GLY A 52 -4.35 -18.37 7.24
CA GLY A 52 -3.78 -17.73 8.42
C GLY A 52 -3.97 -18.62 9.65
N ASN A 53 -3.11 -18.47 10.65
CA ASN A 53 -3.19 -19.21 11.92
C ASN A 53 -2.89 -18.31 13.14
N ASP A 54 -3.11 -18.84 14.34
CA ASP A 54 -2.91 -18.09 15.59
C ASP A 54 -1.48 -17.55 15.73
N SER A 55 -0.47 -18.30 15.26
CA SER A 55 0.92 -17.86 15.27
C SER A 55 1.17 -16.66 14.35
N SER A 56 0.59 -16.65 13.14
CA SER A 56 0.69 -15.50 12.22
C SER A 56 -0.03 -14.27 12.76
N GLU A 57 -1.18 -14.44 13.44
CA GLU A 57 -1.88 -13.32 14.07
C GLU A 57 -1.14 -12.78 15.29
N ALA A 58 -0.53 -13.66 16.09
CA ALA A 58 0.35 -13.24 17.17
C ALA A 58 1.57 -12.46 16.63
N ALA A 59 2.12 -12.89 15.48
CA ALA A 59 3.21 -12.19 14.82
C ALA A 59 2.78 -10.79 14.35
N VAL A 60 1.61 -10.66 13.71
CA VAL A 60 1.02 -9.36 13.33
C VAL A 60 0.84 -8.46 14.55
N ALA A 61 0.24 -8.97 15.63
CA ALA A 61 0.01 -8.20 16.86
C ALA A 61 1.33 -7.66 17.48
N LYS A 62 2.37 -8.51 17.52
CA LYS A 62 3.72 -8.09 17.98
C LYS A 62 4.32 -7.02 17.07
N ALA A 63 4.13 -7.13 15.77
CA ALA A 63 4.63 -6.17 14.79
C ALA A 63 3.96 -4.80 14.96
N LEU A 64 2.63 -4.75 15.09
CA LEU A 64 1.89 -3.50 15.34
C LEU A 64 2.37 -2.83 16.63
N LYS A 65 2.59 -3.61 17.69
CA LYS A 65 3.15 -3.11 18.95
C LYS A 65 4.56 -2.54 18.76
N TRP A 66 5.41 -3.20 17.98
CA TRP A 66 6.75 -2.70 17.66
C TRP A 66 6.67 -1.39 16.85
N ILE A 67 5.85 -1.34 15.79
CA ILE A 67 5.69 -0.13 14.96
C ILE A 67 5.17 1.03 15.80
N ALA A 68 4.16 0.81 16.66
CA ALA A 68 3.59 1.86 17.52
C ALA A 68 4.63 2.48 18.48
N LYS A 69 5.55 1.67 19.02
CA LYS A 69 6.64 2.13 19.89
C LYS A 69 7.64 3.06 19.19
N HIS A 70 7.66 3.09 17.86
CA HIS A 70 8.61 3.87 17.05
C HIS A 70 7.97 5.09 16.38
N GLN A 71 6.75 5.47 16.79
CA GLN A 71 6.15 6.73 16.35
C GLN A 71 6.84 7.93 17.01
N MET A 72 7.13 8.96 16.23
CA MET A 72 7.66 10.23 16.71
C MET A 72 6.58 11.05 17.45
N PRO A 73 6.95 11.99 18.34
CA PRO A 73 5.99 12.85 19.05
C PRO A 73 5.05 13.65 18.14
N ASN A 74 5.50 14.00 16.93
CA ASN A 74 4.68 14.71 15.93
C ASN A 74 3.74 13.80 15.12
N GLY A 75 3.71 12.49 15.42
CA GLY A 75 2.87 11.51 14.74
C GLY A 75 3.52 10.79 13.56
N ALA A 76 4.68 11.24 13.08
CA ALA A 76 5.38 10.63 11.96
C ALA A 76 6.14 9.34 12.34
N TRP A 77 6.59 8.61 11.32
CA TRP A 77 7.68 7.64 11.43
C TRP A 77 8.84 8.04 10.53
N THR A 78 10.01 7.48 10.82
CA THR A 78 11.21 7.60 9.98
C THR A 78 11.84 6.21 9.78
N PHE A 79 12.44 5.98 8.61
CA PHE A 79 13.23 4.77 8.37
C PHE A 79 14.47 4.69 9.27
N GLN A 80 14.93 5.84 9.77
CA GLN A 80 15.92 5.95 10.85
C GLN A 80 15.26 5.80 12.23
N HIS A 81 14.55 4.70 12.44
CA HIS A 81 13.73 4.45 13.63
C HIS A 81 14.55 4.47 14.95
N ASN A 82 15.86 4.24 14.89
CA ASN A 82 16.82 4.40 15.99
C ASN A 82 16.96 5.86 16.48
N LEU A 83 16.57 6.85 15.69
CA LEU A 83 16.50 8.25 16.12
C LEU A 83 15.34 8.51 17.09
N VAL A 84 14.32 7.67 17.06
CA VAL A 84 13.16 7.76 17.96
C VAL A 84 13.46 7.08 19.29
N ARG A 85 14.11 5.92 19.24
CA ARG A 85 14.47 5.11 20.40
C ARG A 85 15.87 4.54 20.28
N ARG A 86 16.69 4.74 21.31
CA ARG A 86 18.07 4.22 21.35
C ARG A 86 18.14 2.70 21.46
N ASP A 87 17.11 2.06 22.00
CA ASP A 87 16.98 0.62 22.17
C ASP A 87 16.12 -0.02 21.07
N SER A 88 16.18 0.46 19.83
CA SER A 88 15.24 0.06 18.76
C SER A 88 15.57 -1.25 18.03
N GLY A 89 16.62 -1.97 18.44
CA GLY A 89 17.03 -3.23 17.79
C GLY A 89 17.88 -3.07 16.52
N GLY A 90 18.41 -1.87 16.26
CA GLY A 90 19.37 -1.59 15.19
C GLY A 90 18.81 -1.79 13.77
N ASN A 91 19.71 -1.73 12.77
CA ASN A 91 19.39 -1.87 11.34
C ASN A 91 18.37 -0.84 10.82
N PRO A 92 18.62 0.48 11.02
CA PRO A 92 17.81 1.50 10.38
C PRO A 92 17.95 1.46 8.86
N GLY A 93 17.08 2.19 8.16
CA GLY A 93 17.22 2.39 6.73
C GLY A 93 18.50 3.17 6.36
N ASP A 94 18.63 3.48 5.08
CA ASP A 94 19.67 4.35 4.55
C ASP A 94 19.48 5.79 5.08
N GLU A 95 20.58 6.47 5.42
CA GLU A 95 20.58 7.88 5.82
C GLU A 95 20.02 8.78 4.73
N ALA A 96 20.21 8.43 3.45
CA ALA A 96 19.62 9.13 2.31
C ALA A 96 18.08 9.09 2.31
N ARG A 97 17.47 8.21 3.12
CA ARG A 97 16.01 8.08 3.32
C ARG A 97 15.54 8.61 4.67
N ALA A 98 16.43 9.17 5.50
CA ALA A 98 16.08 9.64 6.84
C ALA A 98 14.95 10.68 6.86
N LYS A 99 14.87 11.50 5.81
CA LYS A 99 13.87 12.57 5.64
C LYS A 99 12.64 12.15 4.82
N ALA A 100 12.54 10.89 4.41
CA ALA A 100 11.39 10.36 3.70
C ALA A 100 10.22 10.06 4.67
N PHE A 101 9.77 11.09 5.40
CA PHE A 101 8.79 10.95 6.47
C PHE A 101 7.41 10.55 5.95
N ASN A 102 7.00 11.00 4.77
CA ASN A 102 5.73 10.57 4.17
C ASN A 102 5.77 9.07 3.85
N ALA A 103 6.85 8.59 3.21
CA ALA A 103 7.00 7.17 2.91
C ALA A 103 7.06 6.32 4.18
N ALA A 104 7.87 6.70 5.16
CA ALA A 104 8.01 5.95 6.41
C ALA A 104 6.70 5.92 7.21
N THR A 105 6.00 7.05 7.29
CA THR A 105 4.70 7.15 7.98
C THR A 105 3.64 6.31 7.26
N ALA A 106 3.56 6.38 5.94
CA ALA A 106 2.61 5.58 5.19
C ALA A 106 2.90 4.08 5.34
N MET A 107 4.17 3.68 5.23
CA MET A 107 4.61 2.29 5.42
C MET A 107 4.29 1.77 6.83
N ALA A 108 4.37 2.62 7.87
CA ALA A 108 3.97 2.28 9.23
C ALA A 108 2.45 2.18 9.42
N LEU A 109 1.67 3.03 8.74
CA LEU A 109 0.21 3.08 8.85
C LEU A 109 -0.48 1.93 8.12
N LEU A 110 0.07 1.47 6.99
CA LEU A 110 -0.54 0.40 6.20
C LEU A 110 -0.83 -0.86 7.03
N PRO A 111 0.10 -1.43 7.83
CA PRO A 111 -0.20 -2.57 8.71
C PRO A 111 -1.37 -2.32 9.69
N PHE A 112 -1.43 -1.14 10.33
CA PHE A 112 -2.54 -0.84 11.22
C PHE A 112 -3.89 -0.92 10.50
N LEU A 113 -4.00 -0.27 9.34
CA LEU A 113 -5.22 -0.30 8.52
C LEU A 113 -5.55 -1.71 8.03
N GLY A 114 -4.53 -2.50 7.64
CA GLY A 114 -4.71 -3.89 7.23
C GLY A 114 -5.29 -4.76 8.34
N ALA A 115 -4.81 -4.57 9.57
CA ALA A 115 -5.31 -5.22 10.77
C ALA A 115 -6.65 -4.68 11.31
N GLY A 116 -7.30 -3.74 10.60
CA GLY A 116 -8.58 -3.14 11.00
C GLY A 116 -8.46 -2.07 12.09
N GLN A 117 -7.25 -1.60 12.40
CA GLN A 117 -7.02 -0.51 13.34
C GLN A 117 -7.16 0.83 12.61
N THR A 118 -8.09 1.67 13.02
CA THR A 118 -8.37 2.97 12.38
C THR A 118 -8.20 4.11 13.38
N HIS A 119 -8.25 5.35 12.91
CA HIS A 119 -8.30 6.51 13.82
C HIS A 119 -9.65 6.68 14.52
N MET A 120 -10.65 5.84 14.22
CA MET A 120 -11.96 5.84 14.87
C MET A 120 -12.14 4.70 15.87
N SER A 121 -11.50 3.55 15.65
CA SER A 121 -11.69 2.32 16.42
C SER A 121 -10.41 1.47 16.50
N GLY A 122 -10.31 0.64 17.55
CA GLY A 122 -9.19 -0.26 17.80
C GLY A 122 -8.24 0.21 18.91
N GLU A 123 -7.32 -0.67 19.30
CA GLU A 123 -6.31 -0.43 20.34
C GLU A 123 -5.33 0.70 19.94
N TYR A 124 -5.04 0.80 18.64
CA TYR A 124 -4.06 1.76 18.12
C TYR A 124 -4.69 3.06 17.60
N LYS A 125 -5.93 3.37 18.01
CA LYS A 125 -6.71 4.53 17.52
C LYS A 125 -5.92 5.84 17.50
N ASP A 126 -5.30 6.19 18.62
CA ASP A 126 -4.53 7.43 18.73
C ASP A 126 -3.24 7.42 17.93
N THR A 127 -2.59 6.25 17.82
CA THR A 127 -1.39 6.07 16.99
C THR A 127 -1.71 6.30 15.52
N VAL A 128 -2.78 5.68 15.02
CA VAL A 128 -3.26 5.85 13.63
C VAL A 128 -3.69 7.30 13.39
N ARG A 129 -4.48 7.89 14.31
CA ARG A 129 -4.93 9.28 14.22
C ARG A 129 -3.76 10.26 14.06
N ARG A 130 -2.73 10.16 14.91
CA ARG A 130 -1.55 11.04 14.82
C ARG A 130 -0.78 10.86 13.51
N GLY A 131 -0.68 9.64 13.00
CA GLY A 131 -0.03 9.37 11.71
C GLY A 131 -0.79 9.97 10.52
N LEU A 132 -2.11 9.81 10.49
CA LEU A 132 -2.96 10.41 9.46
C LEU A 132 -2.91 11.94 9.51
N LEU A 133 -3.00 12.53 10.71
CA LEU A 133 -2.86 13.98 10.88
C LEU A 133 -1.49 14.49 10.41
N PHE A 134 -0.41 13.74 10.67
CA PHE A 134 0.91 14.08 10.15
C PHE A 134 0.91 14.10 8.62
N LEU A 135 0.39 13.06 7.96
CA LEU A 135 0.31 13.02 6.49
C LEU A 135 -0.51 14.20 5.97
N VAL A 136 -1.76 14.37 6.41
CA VAL A 136 -2.62 15.48 5.94
C VAL A 136 -1.93 16.83 6.06
N LYS A 137 -1.26 17.09 7.19
CA LYS A 137 -0.52 18.34 7.41
C LYS A 137 0.73 18.48 6.54
N ASN A 138 1.42 17.39 6.24
CA ASN A 138 2.67 17.41 5.48
C ASN A 138 2.45 17.33 3.96
N GLY A 139 1.25 16.97 3.52
CA GLY A 139 0.83 17.08 2.13
C GLY A 139 0.93 18.54 1.66
N LYS A 140 1.48 18.76 0.47
CA LYS A 140 1.64 20.09 -0.11
C LYS A 140 0.41 20.42 -0.96
N PRO A 141 -0.52 21.27 -0.51
CA PRO A 141 -1.68 21.64 -1.30
C PRO A 141 -1.23 22.44 -2.53
N LYS A 142 -1.76 22.08 -3.70
CA LYS A 142 -1.51 22.78 -4.96
C LYS A 142 -2.77 22.78 -5.81
N ASN A 143 -2.85 23.67 -6.80
CA ASN A 143 -3.80 23.55 -7.89
C ASN A 143 -3.06 23.07 -9.15
N MET A 144 -3.45 21.92 -9.68
CA MET A 144 -2.89 21.36 -10.91
C MET A 144 -4.03 21.18 -11.90
N GLU A 145 -3.92 21.82 -13.06
CA GLU A 145 -4.92 21.72 -14.14
C GLU A 145 -6.35 22.06 -13.68
N GLY A 146 -6.46 23.06 -12.79
CA GLY A 146 -7.75 23.51 -12.26
C GLY A 146 -8.28 22.67 -11.09
N LEU A 147 -7.61 21.59 -10.70
CA LEU A 147 -8.03 20.70 -9.62
C LEU A 147 -7.19 20.92 -8.34
N PRO A 148 -7.82 20.93 -7.16
CA PRO A 148 -7.10 20.81 -5.90
C PRO A 148 -6.34 19.49 -5.83
N THR A 149 -5.08 19.56 -5.42
CA THR A 149 -4.17 18.41 -5.31
C THR A 149 -3.41 18.46 -3.99
N LEU A 150 -2.99 17.29 -3.52
CA LEU A 150 -2.17 17.13 -2.33
C LEU A 150 -0.92 16.31 -2.67
N ASP A 151 0.21 17.00 -2.82
CA ASP A 151 1.48 16.41 -3.23
C ASP A 151 2.28 15.92 -2.02
N PHE A 152 2.62 14.64 -2.02
CA PHE A 152 3.36 13.96 -0.96
C PHE A 152 4.79 13.57 -1.35
N SER A 153 5.22 13.93 -2.57
CA SER A 153 6.58 13.70 -3.01
C SER A 153 7.57 14.46 -2.13
N GLU A 154 8.69 13.85 -1.78
CA GLU A 154 9.68 14.45 -0.88
C GLU A 154 11.09 14.03 -1.25
N SER A 155 12.10 14.77 -0.74
CA SER A 155 13.50 14.40 -0.94
C SER A 155 13.78 13.03 -0.32
N GLY A 156 14.37 12.12 -1.10
CA GLY A 156 14.66 10.75 -0.68
C GLY A 156 13.47 9.79 -0.77
N GLY A 157 12.24 10.28 -0.85
CA GLY A 157 11.04 9.43 -0.96
C GLY A 157 10.36 9.47 -2.34
N THR A 158 10.43 10.62 -3.02
CA THR A 158 9.98 10.81 -4.41
C THR A 158 8.49 10.44 -4.62
N LEU A 159 8.08 10.02 -5.81
CA LEU A 159 6.71 9.54 -6.04
C LEU A 159 6.37 8.22 -5.35
N TYR A 160 7.34 7.47 -4.78
CA TYR A 160 6.98 6.37 -3.86
C TYR A 160 6.28 6.88 -2.61
N SER A 161 6.80 7.96 -1.99
CA SER A 161 6.13 8.60 -0.85
C SER A 161 4.71 9.00 -1.20
N HIS A 162 4.50 9.49 -2.42
CA HIS A 162 3.17 9.88 -2.86
C HIS A 162 2.22 8.71 -3.02
N GLY A 163 2.61 7.67 -3.78
CA GLY A 163 1.78 6.48 -3.94
C GLY A 163 1.41 5.84 -2.61
N LEU A 164 2.38 5.70 -1.69
CA LEU A 164 2.14 5.12 -0.36
C LEU A 164 1.17 5.98 0.49
N ALA A 165 1.38 7.30 0.55
CA ALA A 165 0.50 8.19 1.30
C ALA A 165 -0.92 8.24 0.72
N ALA A 166 -1.06 8.20 -0.62
CA ALA A 166 -2.34 8.14 -1.30
C ALA A 166 -3.12 6.88 -0.94
N ILE A 167 -2.47 5.70 -0.95
CA ILE A 167 -3.10 4.43 -0.51
C ILE A 167 -3.60 4.57 0.92
N VAL A 168 -2.76 5.07 1.85
CA VAL A 168 -3.14 5.20 3.27
C VAL A 168 -4.35 6.11 3.46
N LEU A 169 -4.39 7.28 2.82
CA LEU A 169 -5.51 8.20 2.95
C LEU A 169 -6.80 7.62 2.33
N CYS A 170 -6.69 6.96 1.18
CA CYS A 170 -7.84 6.34 0.52
C CYS A 170 -8.36 5.13 1.30
N GLU A 171 -7.50 4.25 1.80
CA GLU A 171 -7.92 3.12 2.64
C GLU A 171 -8.51 3.59 3.97
N ALA A 172 -7.90 4.56 4.64
CA ALA A 172 -8.44 5.10 5.88
C ALA A 172 -9.81 5.73 5.67
N TYR A 173 -9.99 6.51 4.60
CA TYR A 173 -11.29 7.06 4.24
C TYR A 173 -12.29 5.95 3.91
N ALA A 174 -11.96 5.01 3.04
CA ALA A 174 -12.88 3.94 2.64
C ALA A 174 -13.29 3.02 3.81
N MET A 175 -12.44 2.85 4.81
CA MET A 175 -12.74 2.06 6.02
C MET A 175 -13.62 2.80 7.04
N THR A 176 -13.66 4.13 7.02
CA THR A 176 -14.25 4.93 8.10
C THR A 176 -15.30 5.93 7.66
N GLU A 177 -15.30 6.29 6.38
CA GLU A 177 -16.11 7.36 5.77
C GLU A 177 -15.96 8.70 6.50
N ASP A 178 -14.84 8.93 7.20
CA ASP A 178 -14.58 10.18 7.92
C ASP A 178 -14.50 11.35 6.93
N PRO A 179 -15.41 12.34 6.99
CA PRO A 179 -15.41 13.49 6.09
C PRO A 179 -14.10 14.29 6.11
N ALA A 180 -13.35 14.25 7.22
CA ALA A 180 -12.06 14.93 7.34
C ALA A 180 -10.98 14.34 6.42
N LEU A 181 -11.14 13.08 5.98
CA LEU A 181 -10.20 12.42 5.07
C LEU A 181 -10.60 12.49 3.60
N MET A 182 -11.87 12.79 3.28
CA MET A 182 -12.37 12.84 1.90
C MET A 182 -11.56 13.81 1.02
N ILE A 183 -11.39 15.06 1.47
CA ILE A 183 -10.70 16.10 0.71
C ILE A 183 -9.20 15.77 0.54
N PRO A 184 -8.44 15.43 1.61
CA PRO A 184 -7.04 15.01 1.47
C PRO A 184 -6.86 13.78 0.56
N ALA A 185 -7.73 12.78 0.67
CA ALA A 185 -7.67 11.57 -0.15
C ALA A 185 -7.95 11.88 -1.63
N GLN A 186 -9.00 12.63 -1.94
CA GLN A 186 -9.29 13.06 -3.31
C GLN A 186 -8.16 13.93 -3.89
N GLY A 187 -7.60 14.85 -3.09
CA GLY A 187 -6.47 15.67 -3.50
C GLY A 187 -5.23 14.85 -3.83
N ALA A 188 -4.97 13.77 -3.07
CA ALA A 188 -3.86 12.86 -3.36
C ALA A 188 -4.06 12.15 -4.71
N ILE A 189 -5.28 11.70 -5.02
CA ILE A 189 -5.60 11.02 -6.28
C ILE A 189 -5.57 11.97 -7.48
N ASN A 190 -6.01 13.20 -7.30
CA ASN A 190 -5.87 14.23 -8.32
C ASN A 190 -4.38 14.48 -8.65
N TYR A 191 -3.50 14.50 -7.65
CA TYR A 191 -2.05 14.60 -7.89
C TYR A 191 -1.48 13.35 -8.57
N THR A 192 -1.93 12.15 -8.19
CA THR A 192 -1.55 10.89 -8.84
C THR A 192 -1.87 10.94 -10.34
N ALA A 193 -3.07 11.38 -10.71
CA ALA A 193 -3.49 11.54 -12.10
C ALA A 193 -2.64 12.58 -12.84
N TYR A 194 -2.42 13.75 -12.24
CA TYR A 194 -1.56 14.80 -12.80
C TYR A 194 -0.12 14.32 -13.04
N ALA A 195 0.43 13.54 -12.11
CA ALA A 195 1.82 13.13 -12.08
C ALA A 195 2.17 12.02 -13.10
N GLN A 196 1.17 11.39 -13.72
CA GLN A 196 1.36 10.32 -14.70
C GLN A 196 2.19 10.80 -15.90
N ASN A 197 3.09 9.95 -16.38
CA ASN A 197 3.93 10.24 -17.53
C ASN A 197 3.13 10.07 -18.84
N ALA A 198 3.68 10.60 -19.94
CA ALA A 198 3.07 10.48 -21.25
C ALA A 198 2.97 9.03 -21.76
N ASP A 199 3.82 8.12 -21.27
CA ASP A 199 3.76 6.69 -21.57
C ASP A 199 2.74 5.92 -20.71
N GLY A 200 2.03 6.63 -19.82
CA GLY A 200 1.01 6.07 -18.93
C GLY A 200 1.56 5.48 -17.62
N GLY A 201 2.88 5.39 -17.46
CA GLY A 201 3.50 4.92 -16.22
C GLY A 201 3.81 6.06 -15.25
N TRP A 202 4.41 5.70 -14.12
CA TRP A 202 4.99 6.65 -13.17
C TRP A 202 6.47 6.37 -12.97
N ARG A 203 7.23 7.42 -12.64
CA ARG A 203 8.65 7.37 -12.30
C ARG A 203 8.88 8.16 -11.00
N TYR A 204 10.12 8.51 -10.67
CA TYR A 204 10.43 9.20 -9.41
C TYR A 204 10.01 10.68 -9.35
N THR A 205 9.69 11.30 -10.48
CA THR A 205 9.21 12.70 -10.52
C THR A 205 7.94 12.80 -11.32
N ALA A 206 7.08 13.76 -10.98
CA ALA A 206 5.82 14.01 -11.67
C ALA A 206 6.09 14.42 -13.12
N ARG A 207 5.33 13.86 -14.07
CA ARG A 207 5.48 14.11 -15.52
C ARG A 207 6.93 13.95 -15.98
N SER A 208 7.56 12.87 -15.53
CA SER A 208 8.93 12.53 -15.90
C SER A 208 9.05 12.46 -17.42
N ARG A 209 10.14 13.03 -17.94
CA ARG A 209 10.49 12.96 -19.37
C ARG A 209 11.13 11.64 -19.77
N VAL A 210 11.52 10.82 -18.78
CA VAL A 210 11.97 9.44 -19.00
C VAL A 210 10.84 8.47 -18.68
N GLU A 211 10.99 7.25 -19.19
CA GLU A 211 10.02 6.17 -19.11
C GLU A 211 9.54 5.92 -17.67
N GLY A 212 8.26 5.62 -17.54
CA GLY A 212 7.72 5.05 -16.31
C GLY A 212 8.36 3.70 -15.98
N ASP A 213 8.21 3.26 -14.73
CA ASP A 213 8.59 1.91 -14.35
C ASP A 213 7.49 1.14 -13.65
N THR A 214 7.59 -0.18 -13.77
CA THR A 214 6.63 -1.12 -13.20
C THR A 214 6.51 -0.99 -11.68
N SER A 215 7.59 -0.66 -10.97
CA SER A 215 7.58 -0.61 -9.50
C SER A 215 6.84 0.59 -8.93
N VAL A 216 7.04 1.79 -9.47
CA VAL A 216 6.34 3.01 -9.06
C VAL A 216 4.91 2.97 -9.56
N THR A 217 4.70 2.48 -10.80
CA THR A 217 3.36 2.32 -11.38
C THR A 217 2.50 1.39 -10.53
N GLY A 218 3.05 0.29 -10.01
CA GLY A 218 2.31 -0.61 -9.11
C GLY A 218 1.69 0.09 -7.89
N TRP A 219 2.47 0.94 -7.20
CA TRP A 219 1.95 1.71 -6.06
C TRP A 219 0.85 2.70 -6.46
N HIS A 220 0.97 3.35 -7.62
CA HIS A 220 -0.04 4.31 -8.06
C HIS A 220 -1.33 3.60 -8.53
N VAL A 221 -1.22 2.45 -9.20
CA VAL A 221 -2.40 1.62 -9.54
C VAL A 221 -3.11 1.15 -8.28
N MET A 222 -2.38 0.74 -7.24
CA MET A 222 -2.96 0.42 -5.93
C MET A 222 -3.64 1.64 -5.29
N ALA A 223 -3.04 2.84 -5.36
CA ALA A 223 -3.68 4.06 -4.86
C ALA A 223 -5.00 4.35 -5.57
N LEU A 224 -5.03 4.26 -6.91
CA LEU A 224 -6.26 4.42 -7.70
C LEU A 224 -7.31 3.38 -7.30
N LYS A 225 -6.90 2.13 -7.04
CA LYS A 225 -7.83 1.07 -6.64
C LYS A 225 -8.40 1.33 -5.25
N SER A 226 -7.56 1.71 -4.28
CA SER A 226 -8.02 2.11 -2.93
C SER A 226 -8.98 3.29 -2.98
N ALA A 227 -8.74 4.26 -3.86
CA ALA A 227 -9.61 5.40 -4.07
C ALA A 227 -10.97 4.99 -4.65
N TYR A 228 -10.95 4.12 -5.66
CA TYR A 228 -12.17 3.60 -6.27
C TYR A 228 -13.03 2.85 -5.26
N MET A 229 -12.42 1.99 -4.43
CA MET A 229 -13.11 1.28 -3.35
C MET A 229 -13.66 2.22 -2.25
N GLY A 230 -13.11 3.43 -2.13
CA GLY A 230 -13.64 4.50 -1.27
C GLY A 230 -14.62 5.43 -1.98
N HIS A 231 -15.07 5.08 -3.19
CA HIS A 231 -15.96 5.91 -4.02
C HIS A 231 -15.43 7.32 -4.31
N LEU A 232 -14.11 7.50 -4.28
CA LEU A 232 -13.46 8.72 -4.74
C LEU A 232 -13.42 8.76 -6.27
N THR A 233 -13.32 9.97 -6.82
CA THR A 233 -13.25 10.14 -8.27
C THR A 233 -11.89 9.71 -8.77
N VAL A 234 -11.88 8.65 -9.60
CA VAL A 234 -10.71 8.14 -10.31
C VAL A 234 -10.85 8.44 -11.80
N PRO A 235 -9.96 9.24 -12.40
CA PRO A 235 -10.05 9.55 -13.84
C PRO A 235 -9.86 8.29 -14.70
N PRO A 236 -10.82 7.91 -15.56
CA PRO A 236 -10.68 6.73 -16.43
C PRO A 236 -9.49 6.83 -17.38
N THR A 237 -9.14 8.05 -17.82
CA THR A 237 -7.95 8.31 -18.63
C THR A 237 -6.66 7.88 -17.96
N THR A 238 -6.56 8.06 -16.64
CA THR A 238 -5.38 7.66 -15.87
C THR A 238 -5.26 6.13 -15.79
N VAL A 239 -6.38 5.43 -15.59
CA VAL A 239 -6.43 3.96 -15.59
C VAL A 239 -6.05 3.41 -16.97
N ARG A 240 -6.61 3.97 -18.05
CA ARG A 240 -6.25 3.59 -19.43
C ARG A 240 -4.77 3.85 -19.74
N GLY A 241 -4.20 4.94 -19.21
CA GLY A 241 -2.76 5.20 -19.29
C GLY A 241 -1.94 4.10 -18.62
N ALA A 242 -2.32 3.69 -17.41
CA ALA A 242 -1.63 2.60 -16.70
C ALA A 242 -1.70 1.28 -17.49
N ILE A 243 -2.85 0.97 -18.10
CA ILE A 243 -3.02 -0.20 -18.99
C ILE A 243 -2.07 -0.10 -20.20
N ALA A 244 -2.00 1.05 -20.86
CA ALA A 244 -1.11 1.27 -22.00
C ALA A 244 0.38 1.11 -21.63
N PHE A 245 0.77 1.59 -20.45
CA PHE A 245 2.11 1.36 -19.92
C PHE A 245 2.40 -0.14 -19.72
N LEU A 246 1.47 -0.88 -19.11
CA LEU A 246 1.60 -2.33 -18.91
C LEU A 246 1.69 -3.07 -20.26
N ASP A 247 0.92 -2.65 -21.27
CA ASP A 247 1.00 -3.20 -22.64
C ASP A 247 2.36 -2.95 -23.29
N ARG A 248 3.00 -1.83 -22.97
CA ARG A 248 4.33 -1.48 -23.46
C ARG A 248 5.41 -2.36 -22.83
N VAL A 249 5.37 -2.60 -21.52
CA VAL A 249 6.43 -3.33 -20.78
C VAL A 249 6.20 -4.83 -20.64
N GLN A 250 5.08 -5.36 -21.13
CA GLN A 250 4.78 -6.79 -21.13
C GLN A 250 5.46 -7.57 -22.27
N SER A 251 5.64 -8.87 -22.02
CA SER A 251 6.07 -9.87 -23.00
C SER A 251 5.20 -11.12 -22.89
N ASP A 252 5.27 -11.99 -23.91
CA ASP A 252 4.69 -13.34 -23.87
C ASP A 252 3.17 -13.34 -23.54
N GLY A 253 2.42 -12.47 -24.20
CA GLY A 253 0.96 -12.33 -23.98
C GLY A 253 0.60 -11.76 -22.60
N GLY A 254 1.56 -11.11 -21.92
CA GLY A 254 1.38 -10.50 -20.62
C GLY A 254 1.51 -11.45 -19.43
N SER A 255 2.23 -12.56 -19.63
CA SER A 255 2.70 -13.44 -18.55
C SER A 255 3.98 -12.95 -17.88
N ILE A 256 4.73 -12.05 -18.53
CA ILE A 256 6.02 -11.51 -18.08
C ILE A 256 6.02 -9.99 -18.24
N TYR A 257 6.59 -9.28 -17.26
CA TYR A 257 6.75 -7.83 -17.31
C TYR A 257 8.20 -7.43 -17.03
N GLY A 258 8.72 -6.47 -17.79
CA GLY A 258 10.01 -5.83 -17.52
C GLY A 258 9.88 -4.57 -16.67
N TYR A 259 11.00 -3.84 -16.51
CA TYR A 259 11.07 -2.71 -15.59
C TYR A 259 10.62 -1.39 -16.22
N THR A 260 11.36 -0.90 -17.22
CA THR A 260 11.04 0.31 -18.02
C THR A 260 10.74 -0.02 -19.48
N GLU A 261 10.98 -1.28 -19.86
CA GLU A 261 10.84 -1.83 -21.21
C GLU A 261 10.49 -3.31 -21.12
N ARG A 262 10.23 -3.94 -22.26
CA ARG A 262 9.96 -5.38 -22.33
C ARG A 262 11.16 -6.20 -21.90
N SER A 263 10.91 -7.30 -21.21
CA SER A 263 11.93 -8.31 -20.90
C SER A 263 11.62 -9.62 -21.62
N THR A 264 12.62 -10.23 -22.24
CA THR A 264 12.53 -11.60 -22.79
C THR A 264 12.76 -12.68 -21.74
N ARG A 265 13.22 -12.29 -20.54
CA ARG A 265 13.42 -13.17 -19.38
C ARG A 265 12.43 -12.81 -18.27
N LEU A 266 12.06 -13.81 -17.47
CA LEU A 266 11.26 -13.57 -16.27
C LEU A 266 12.00 -12.61 -15.32
N VAL A 267 11.33 -11.52 -14.96
CA VAL A 267 11.74 -10.60 -13.89
C VAL A 267 10.70 -10.74 -12.78
N PRO A 268 10.92 -11.58 -11.75
CA PRO A 268 9.86 -12.00 -10.84
C PRO A 268 9.12 -10.84 -10.18
N GLY A 269 9.84 -9.85 -9.64
CA GLY A 269 9.23 -8.67 -9.01
C GLY A 269 8.37 -7.86 -9.98
N CYS A 270 8.89 -7.51 -11.16
CA CYS A 270 8.12 -6.76 -12.16
C CYS A 270 6.92 -7.57 -12.66
N THR A 271 7.08 -8.89 -12.82
CA THR A 271 6.01 -9.77 -13.28
C THR A 271 4.89 -9.87 -12.26
N ALA A 272 5.20 -10.03 -10.96
CA ALA A 272 4.19 -10.00 -9.90
C ALA A 272 3.45 -8.67 -9.84
N ILE A 273 4.15 -7.55 -9.97
CA ILE A 273 3.53 -6.22 -9.96
C ILE A 273 2.63 -6.02 -11.19
N GLY A 274 3.11 -6.37 -12.39
CA GLY A 274 2.35 -6.23 -13.62
C GLY A 274 1.08 -7.07 -13.61
N LEU A 275 1.16 -8.32 -13.15
CA LEU A 275 -0.01 -9.20 -13.02
C LEU A 275 -1.00 -8.67 -11.98
N LEU A 276 -0.53 -8.15 -10.83
CA LEU A 276 -1.42 -7.53 -9.84
C LEU A 276 -2.12 -6.28 -10.42
N CYS A 277 -1.40 -5.46 -11.18
CA CYS A 277 -2.01 -4.31 -11.84
C CYS A 277 -3.08 -4.76 -12.84
N ARG A 278 -2.82 -5.80 -13.64
CA ARG A 278 -3.80 -6.36 -14.57
C ARG A 278 -5.05 -6.86 -13.88
N MET A 279 -4.88 -7.56 -12.77
CA MET A 279 -5.96 -8.00 -11.90
C MET A 279 -6.83 -6.80 -11.46
N TYR A 280 -6.20 -5.72 -11.01
CA TYR A 280 -6.93 -4.51 -10.59
C TYR A 280 -7.54 -3.73 -11.75
N THR A 281 -6.99 -3.83 -12.96
CA THR A 281 -7.54 -3.20 -14.17
C THR A 281 -8.45 -4.13 -14.97
N GLY A 282 -9.00 -5.18 -14.36
CA GLY A 282 -10.11 -5.96 -14.93
C GLY A 282 -9.74 -7.18 -15.77
N TRP A 283 -8.52 -7.72 -15.68
CA TRP A 283 -8.26 -9.04 -16.28
C TRP A 283 -9.05 -10.13 -15.55
N ASP A 284 -9.80 -10.93 -16.30
CA ASP A 284 -10.47 -12.13 -15.78
C ASP A 284 -9.46 -13.14 -15.24
N LYS A 285 -9.87 -13.92 -14.24
CA LYS A 285 -9.08 -14.98 -13.62
C LYS A 285 -8.49 -15.96 -14.65
N ASN A 286 -9.23 -16.26 -15.71
CA ASN A 286 -8.84 -17.21 -16.75
C ASN A 286 -8.14 -16.55 -17.95
N HIS A 287 -7.81 -15.26 -17.87
CA HIS A 287 -7.05 -14.60 -18.94
C HIS A 287 -5.74 -15.36 -19.19
N PRO A 288 -5.42 -15.78 -20.43
CA PRO A 288 -4.29 -16.68 -20.70
C PRO A 288 -2.94 -16.16 -20.19
N GLY A 289 -2.70 -14.84 -20.33
CA GLY A 289 -1.50 -14.19 -19.79
C GLY A 289 -1.44 -14.25 -18.26
N LEU A 290 -2.58 -14.11 -17.59
CA LEU A 290 -2.67 -14.17 -16.13
C LEU A 290 -2.37 -15.57 -15.62
N VAL A 291 -3.04 -16.59 -16.17
CA VAL A 291 -2.84 -18.00 -15.79
C VAL A 291 -1.39 -18.42 -15.99
N LYS A 292 -0.80 -18.08 -17.14
CA LYS A 292 0.61 -18.37 -17.43
C LYS A 292 1.56 -17.64 -16.48
N GLY A 293 1.29 -16.37 -16.20
CA GLY A 293 2.05 -15.55 -15.26
C GLY A 293 1.99 -16.07 -13.82
N VAL A 294 0.81 -16.48 -13.35
CA VAL A 294 0.61 -17.16 -12.06
C VAL A 294 1.45 -18.44 -12.00
N GLY A 295 1.50 -19.23 -13.07
CA GLY A 295 2.37 -20.39 -13.19
C GLY A 295 3.87 -20.04 -13.05
N HIS A 296 4.32 -18.90 -13.59
CA HIS A 296 5.68 -18.42 -13.40
C HIS A 296 5.97 -18.07 -11.94
N ILE A 297 5.08 -17.34 -11.27
CA ILE A 297 5.23 -16.98 -9.85
C ILE A 297 5.22 -18.23 -8.96
N ALA A 298 4.29 -19.15 -9.20
CA ALA A 298 4.20 -20.41 -8.47
C ALA A 298 5.47 -21.26 -8.61
N LYS A 299 6.09 -21.27 -9.81
CA LYS A 299 7.37 -21.95 -10.06
C LYS A 299 8.55 -21.24 -9.38
N THR A 300 8.55 -19.91 -9.35
CA THR A 300 9.57 -19.14 -8.60
C THR A 300 9.47 -19.41 -7.11
N GLY A 301 8.27 -19.57 -6.56
CA GLY A 301 8.05 -19.84 -5.14
C GLY A 301 8.46 -18.66 -4.26
N VAL A 302 8.59 -18.91 -2.95
CA VAL A 302 9.01 -17.91 -1.97
C VAL A 302 10.49 -17.54 -2.20
N ASN A 303 10.77 -16.25 -2.36
CA ASN A 303 12.14 -15.77 -2.48
C ASN A 303 12.58 -15.12 -1.17
N LYS A 304 13.31 -15.85 -0.32
CA LYS A 304 13.74 -15.36 1.00
C LYS A 304 14.70 -14.17 0.96
N LYS A 305 15.24 -13.83 -0.21
CA LYS A 305 16.07 -12.65 -0.43
C LYS A 305 15.28 -11.46 -0.99
N ASP A 306 14.07 -11.67 -1.49
CA ASP A 306 13.28 -10.62 -2.12
C ASP A 306 11.88 -10.47 -1.50
N MET A 307 11.81 -9.71 -0.40
CA MET A 307 10.56 -9.40 0.28
C MET A 307 9.61 -8.54 -0.57
N TYR A 308 10.17 -7.64 -1.38
CA TYR A 308 9.38 -6.81 -2.28
C TYR A 308 8.64 -7.68 -3.31
N TYR A 309 9.33 -8.66 -3.92
CA TYR A 309 8.67 -9.67 -4.74
C TYR A 309 7.63 -10.47 -3.96
N ASN A 310 7.96 -10.99 -2.76
CA ASN A 310 7.02 -11.81 -1.98
C ASN A 310 5.73 -11.04 -1.65
N TYR A 311 5.82 -9.74 -1.39
CA TYR A 311 4.65 -8.89 -1.13
C TYR A 311 3.67 -8.85 -2.31
N TYR A 312 4.16 -8.68 -3.54
CA TYR A 312 3.30 -8.70 -4.72
C TYR A 312 2.88 -10.11 -5.12
N ALA A 313 3.79 -11.08 -5.03
CA ALA A 313 3.52 -12.49 -5.36
C ALA A 313 2.43 -13.08 -4.45
N ALA A 314 2.45 -12.76 -3.15
CA ALA A 314 1.42 -13.18 -2.21
C ALA A 314 0.05 -12.65 -2.62
N GLN A 315 -0.06 -11.38 -3.03
CA GLN A 315 -1.33 -10.79 -3.48
C GLN A 315 -1.84 -11.43 -4.77
N VAL A 316 -0.97 -11.61 -5.78
CA VAL A 316 -1.35 -12.26 -7.05
C VAL A 316 -1.82 -13.70 -6.82
N LEU A 317 -1.03 -14.50 -6.12
CA LEU A 317 -1.38 -15.88 -5.83
C LEU A 317 -2.64 -15.97 -4.98
N ARG A 318 -2.82 -15.06 -4.02
CA ARG A 318 -4.03 -15.02 -3.21
C ARG A 318 -5.26 -14.70 -4.04
N HIS A 319 -5.22 -13.64 -4.85
CA HIS A 319 -6.35 -13.28 -5.70
C HIS A 319 -6.73 -14.43 -6.65
N HIS A 320 -5.74 -15.08 -7.26
CA HIS A 320 -5.97 -16.23 -8.12
C HIS A 320 -6.47 -17.47 -7.34
N GLY A 321 -5.94 -17.69 -6.13
CA GLY A 321 -6.22 -18.86 -5.30
C GLY A 321 -5.69 -20.17 -5.87
N GLY A 322 -6.21 -21.29 -5.36
CA GLY A 322 -5.85 -22.64 -5.83
C GLY A 322 -4.65 -23.26 -5.08
N PRO A 323 -4.19 -24.44 -5.54
CA PRO A 323 -3.07 -25.16 -4.92
C PRO A 323 -1.76 -24.37 -4.86
N GLU A 324 -1.53 -23.47 -5.83
CA GLU A 324 -0.37 -22.60 -5.92
C GLU A 324 -0.30 -21.64 -4.72
N TRP A 325 -1.44 -21.00 -4.39
CA TRP A 325 -1.57 -20.18 -3.19
C TRP A 325 -1.29 -20.98 -1.93
N ASN A 326 -1.93 -22.15 -1.78
CA ASN A 326 -1.83 -22.95 -0.56
C ASN A 326 -0.37 -23.33 -0.25
N ARG A 327 0.39 -23.77 -1.26
CA ARG A 327 1.80 -24.13 -1.11
C ARG A 327 2.66 -22.91 -0.77
N PHE A 328 2.53 -21.84 -1.56
CA PHE A 328 3.31 -20.62 -1.37
C PHE A 328 3.05 -19.98 0.00
N ASN A 329 1.78 -19.93 0.40
CA ASN A 329 1.34 -19.32 1.65
C ASN A 329 1.90 -20.03 2.88
N VAL A 330 1.84 -21.37 2.90
CA VAL A 330 2.38 -22.15 4.04
C VAL A 330 3.86 -21.86 4.22
N GLU A 331 4.64 -21.94 3.15
CA GLU A 331 6.09 -21.66 3.21
C GLU A 331 6.37 -20.21 3.65
N LEU A 332 5.70 -19.23 3.04
CA LEU A 332 5.93 -17.82 3.32
C LEU A 332 5.54 -17.45 4.75
N ARG A 333 4.35 -17.87 5.20
CA ARG A 333 3.85 -17.62 6.56
C ARG A 333 4.78 -18.22 7.60
N ASP A 334 5.13 -19.50 7.46
CA ASP A 334 5.92 -20.20 8.47
C ASP A 334 7.36 -19.64 8.54
N TRP A 335 7.93 -19.27 7.39
CA TRP A 335 9.22 -18.60 7.34
C TRP A 335 9.18 -17.22 8.04
N LEU A 336 8.15 -16.41 7.78
CA LEU A 336 8.02 -15.09 8.42
C LEU A 336 7.79 -15.23 9.93
N VAL A 337 6.92 -16.12 10.37
CA VAL A 337 6.67 -16.36 11.80
C VAL A 337 7.96 -16.81 12.50
N ALA A 338 8.70 -17.75 11.90
CA ALA A 338 9.97 -18.22 12.47
C ALA A 338 11.08 -17.16 12.45
N GLY A 339 11.04 -16.23 11.49
CA GLY A 339 12.02 -15.15 11.34
C GLY A 339 11.73 -13.88 12.15
N GLN A 340 10.61 -13.83 12.90
CA GLN A 340 10.30 -12.66 13.72
C GLN A 340 11.23 -12.60 14.93
N GLU A 341 11.75 -11.42 15.21
CA GLU A 341 12.59 -11.15 16.38
C GLU A 341 11.79 -11.37 17.67
N THR A 342 12.34 -12.14 18.61
CA THR A 342 11.62 -12.60 19.81
C THR A 342 12.06 -11.91 21.10
N SER A 343 13.06 -11.02 21.05
CA SER A 343 13.60 -10.40 22.26
C SER A 343 14.20 -9.01 22.00
N GLY A 344 14.40 -8.27 23.09
CA GLY A 344 15.07 -6.97 23.08
C GLY A 344 14.32 -5.88 22.32
N GLY A 345 15.07 -4.87 21.89
CA GLY A 345 14.56 -3.71 21.16
C GLY A 345 13.89 -3.99 19.82
N SER A 346 14.23 -5.13 19.22
CA SER A 346 13.70 -5.60 17.94
C SER A 346 12.49 -6.52 18.11
N GLU A 347 12.05 -6.87 19.32
CA GLU A 347 10.95 -7.83 19.52
C GLU A 347 9.69 -7.44 18.71
N GLY A 348 9.24 -8.37 17.86
CA GLY A 348 8.08 -8.18 16.97
C GLY A 348 8.43 -7.66 15.57
N SER A 349 9.69 -7.35 15.29
CA SER A 349 10.15 -6.82 14.00
C SER A 349 10.83 -7.87 13.12
N TRP A 350 11.13 -7.49 11.87
CA TRP A 350 11.94 -8.27 10.93
C TRP A 350 13.08 -7.44 10.36
N HIS A 351 14.19 -8.11 10.08
CA HIS A 351 15.30 -7.58 9.30
C HIS A 351 15.86 -8.67 8.39
N PHE A 352 16.14 -8.34 7.12
CA PHE A 352 16.62 -9.28 6.11
C PHE A 352 17.99 -8.84 5.61
N PRO A 353 19.09 -9.22 6.29
CA PRO A 353 20.43 -8.71 6.00
C PRO A 353 20.94 -9.11 4.61
N ASP A 354 20.56 -10.30 4.12
CA ASP A 354 20.96 -10.81 2.80
C ASP A 354 19.96 -10.46 1.69
N SER A 355 19.14 -9.42 1.91
CA SER A 355 18.12 -9.06 0.93
C SER A 355 18.75 -8.59 -0.38
N THR A 356 18.20 -9.09 -1.48
CA THR A 356 18.44 -8.59 -2.84
C THR A 356 17.19 -7.91 -3.39
N SER A 357 16.28 -7.49 -2.50
CA SER A 357 15.03 -6.83 -2.90
C SER A 357 15.29 -5.56 -3.68
N HIS A 358 14.33 -5.21 -4.53
CA HIS A 358 14.29 -3.89 -5.13
C HIS A 358 14.13 -2.82 -4.04
N ARG A 359 15.21 -2.07 -3.77
CA ARG A 359 15.36 -0.84 -2.95
C ARG A 359 14.64 -0.78 -1.58
N GLY A 360 13.35 -1.07 -1.47
CA GLY A 360 12.51 -0.93 -0.29
C GLY A 360 13.11 -1.48 1.03
N PRO A 361 13.23 -2.80 1.23
CA PRO A 361 13.80 -3.37 2.46
C PRO A 361 15.24 -2.94 2.74
N LEU A 362 16.04 -2.72 1.68
CA LEU A 362 17.44 -2.31 1.76
C LEU A 362 17.60 -0.86 2.22
N GLU A 363 16.82 0.05 1.64
CA GLU A 363 16.88 1.49 1.89
C GLU A 363 15.98 1.92 3.05
N GLY A 364 14.89 1.20 3.31
CA GLY A 364 13.93 1.47 4.38
C GLY A 364 14.19 0.69 5.68
N GLY A 365 15.15 -0.23 5.67
CA GLY A 365 15.64 -0.96 6.85
C GLY A 365 14.56 -1.77 7.58
N ARG A 366 14.75 -1.91 8.90
CA ARG A 366 13.87 -2.72 9.79
C ARG A 366 12.42 -2.26 9.78
N LEU A 367 12.15 -0.95 9.70
CA LEU A 367 10.76 -0.45 9.64
C LEU A 367 10.06 -0.94 8.36
N CYS A 368 10.69 -0.78 7.20
CA CYS A 368 10.14 -1.23 5.92
C CYS A 368 10.00 -2.76 5.87
N SER A 369 11.02 -3.49 6.33
CA SER A 369 11.00 -4.95 6.43
C SER A 369 9.84 -5.45 7.30
N THR A 370 9.64 -4.82 8.45
CA THR A 370 8.57 -5.15 9.39
C THR A 370 7.20 -4.86 8.79
N ALA A 371 7.02 -3.70 8.16
CA ALA A 371 5.76 -3.36 7.51
C ALA A 371 5.41 -4.34 6.37
N LEU A 372 6.35 -4.66 5.49
CA LEU A 372 6.13 -5.61 4.39
C LEU A 372 5.81 -7.02 4.90
N ALA A 373 6.58 -7.53 5.87
CA ALA A 373 6.29 -8.82 6.49
C ALA A 373 4.89 -8.85 7.14
N THR A 374 4.53 -7.77 7.84
CA THR A 374 3.20 -7.65 8.46
C THR A 374 2.09 -7.64 7.40
N MET A 375 2.22 -6.82 6.35
CA MET A 375 1.23 -6.75 5.27
C MET A 375 1.08 -8.08 4.50
N ILE A 376 2.16 -8.86 4.37
CA ILE A 376 2.10 -10.21 3.81
C ILE A 376 1.27 -11.14 4.70
N LEU A 377 1.50 -11.11 6.02
CA LEU A 377 0.71 -11.90 6.97
C LEU A 377 -0.74 -11.43 7.10
N GLU A 378 -1.06 -10.21 6.66
CA GLU A 378 -2.42 -9.66 6.61
C GLU A 378 -3.17 -9.96 5.32
N VAL A 379 -2.51 -10.51 4.29
CA VAL A 379 -3.07 -10.71 2.94
C VAL A 379 -4.38 -11.52 2.97
N TYR A 380 -4.66 -12.24 4.06
CA TYR A 380 -5.89 -13.01 4.24
C TYR A 380 -7.18 -12.23 4.37
N TYR A 381 -7.11 -11.02 4.90
CA TYR A 381 -8.28 -10.21 5.21
C TYR A 381 -8.12 -8.79 4.69
N ARG A 382 -6.88 -8.36 4.41
CA ARG A 382 -6.57 -7.06 3.84
C ARG A 382 -7.15 -6.88 2.45
N HIS A 383 -7.07 -7.92 1.61
CA HIS A 383 -7.58 -7.92 0.25
C HIS A 383 -8.58 -9.05 0.09
N MET A 384 -9.85 -8.70 -0.10
CA MET A 384 -10.84 -9.70 -0.51
C MET A 384 -10.44 -10.29 -1.86
N PRO A 385 -10.62 -11.61 -2.09
CA PRO A 385 -10.34 -12.18 -3.40
C PRO A 385 -11.24 -11.52 -4.46
N ILE A 386 -10.63 -10.74 -5.36
CA ILE A 386 -11.32 -10.03 -6.44
C ILE A 386 -12.08 -10.96 -7.41
N TYR A 387 -11.83 -12.27 -7.36
CA TYR A 387 -12.51 -13.27 -8.18
C TYR A 387 -13.48 -14.15 -7.37
N ALA A 388 -13.76 -13.81 -6.11
CA ALA A 388 -14.83 -14.47 -5.35
C ALA A 388 -16.20 -14.01 -5.88
N ALA A 389 -17.22 -14.85 -5.74
CA ALA A 389 -18.56 -14.65 -6.30
C ALA A 389 -19.31 -13.38 -5.84
N SER A 390 -18.75 -12.60 -4.89
CA SER A 390 -19.28 -11.31 -4.41
C SER A 390 -18.51 -10.08 -4.94
N ALA A 391 -17.53 -10.24 -5.83
CA ALA A 391 -16.59 -9.17 -6.22
C ALA A 391 -16.94 -8.45 -7.54
N SER A 392 -18.11 -8.72 -8.14
CA SER A 392 -18.49 -8.21 -9.46
C SER A 392 -18.72 -6.68 -9.53
N GLU A 393 -18.68 -5.97 -8.39
CA GLU A 393 -18.85 -4.51 -8.32
C GLU A 393 -17.52 -3.73 -8.21
N ASP A 394 -16.38 -4.42 -8.09
CA ASP A 394 -15.10 -3.79 -7.78
C ASP A 394 -14.29 -3.31 -9.02
N ASP A 395 -14.70 -3.59 -10.25
CA ASP A 395 -13.88 -3.25 -11.43
C ASP A 395 -13.86 -1.74 -11.72
N PHE A 396 -12.71 -1.22 -12.20
CA PHE A 396 -12.64 0.18 -12.63
C PHE A 396 -13.61 0.45 -13.78
N PRO A 397 -14.29 1.61 -13.80
CA PRO A 397 -14.99 2.08 -14.98
C PRO A 397 -13.95 2.43 -16.05
N LEU A 398 -13.88 1.63 -17.12
CA LEU A 398 -12.90 1.78 -18.20
C LEU A 398 -13.29 2.82 -19.25
#